data_AF-A0A4Y4B7W4-F1
#
_entry.id   AF-A0A4Y4B7W4-F1
#
_cell.length_a   1.000
_cell.length_b   1.000
_cell.length_c   1.000
_cell.angle_alpha   90.00
_cell.angle_beta   90.00
_cell.angle_gamma   90.00
#
_symmetry.space_group_name_H-M   'P 1'
#
loop_
_entity.id
_entity.type
_entity.pdbx_description
1 polymer ?
#
loop_
_entity_poly.entity_id
_entity_poly.type
_entity_poly.pdbx_seq_one_letter_code
_entity_poly.pdbx_strand_id
1 'polypeptide(L)'
;MIVVVGIVFAFFILAIIIWMLLSHRLREKYAILWLTIGVTMLVLTLFPDLLFWLSEVLGVQIPTNLLFVAALALLIGVTLHQSWELSTAEDETRRVAEEIAILRADVEALRNQRADSEDGVEP
;
A
#
# COMPACT_ATOMS: atom_id res chain seq x y z
N MET A 1 2.39 24.69 -27.53
CA MET A 1 2.92 23.32 -27.34
C MET A 1 2.89 22.87 -25.88
N ILE A 2 3.42 23.66 -24.93
CA ILE A 2 3.42 23.32 -23.49
C ILE A 2 2.01 23.01 -22.94
N VAL A 3 0.99 23.79 -23.31
CA VAL A 3 -0.40 23.60 -22.85
C VAL A 3 -0.98 22.26 -23.32
N VAL A 4 -0.73 21.86 -24.56
CA VAL A 4 -1.20 20.58 -25.11
C VAL A 4 -0.53 19.41 -24.42
N VAL A 5 0.79 19.51 -24.15
CA VAL A 5 1.53 18.50 -23.38
C VAL A 5 0.98 18.39 -21.95
N GLY A 6 0.67 19.51 -21.30
CA GLY A 6 0.04 19.54 -19.98
C GLY A 6 -1.33 18.85 -19.96
N ILE A 7 -2.18 19.11 -20.97
CA ILE A 7 -3.50 18.49 -21.10
C ILE A 7 -3.38 16.98 -21.32
N VAL A 8 -2.48 16.55 -22.21
CA VAL A 8 -2.26 15.12 -22.48
C VAL A 8 -1.72 14.41 -21.22
N PHE A 9 -0.80 15.05 -20.50
CA PHE A 9 -0.26 14.49 -19.26
C PHE A 9 -1.31 14.41 -18.14
N ALA A 10 -2.17 15.42 -18.01
CA ALA A 10 -3.29 15.39 -17.08
C ALA A 10 -4.30 14.27 -17.39
N PHE A 11 -4.66 14.09 -18.67
CA PHE A 11 -5.51 12.99 -19.11
C PHE A 11 -4.86 11.62 -18.91
N PHE A 12 -3.55 11.51 -19.12
CA PHE A 12 -2.80 10.28 -18.89
C PHE A 12 -2.77 9.89 -17.40
N ILE A 13 -2.50 10.85 -16.51
CA ILE A 13 -2.56 10.63 -15.06
C ILE A 13 -3.97 10.27 -14.62
N LEU A 14 -5.00 10.97 -15.14
CA LEU A 14 -6.39 10.68 -14.84
C LEU A 14 -6.77 9.25 -15.30
N ALA A 15 -6.32 8.83 -16.48
CA ALA A 15 -6.54 7.48 -16.99
C ALA A 15 -5.85 6.41 -16.11
N ILE A 16 -4.63 6.67 -15.62
CA ILE A 16 -3.93 5.78 -14.69
C ILE A 16 -4.70 5.65 -13.37
N ILE A 17 -5.18 6.76 -12.80
CA ILE A 17 -5.95 6.76 -11.56
C ILE A 17 -7.27 5.99 -11.74
N ILE A 18 -8.00 6.26 -12.83
CA ILE A 18 -9.26 5.57 -13.14
C ILE A 18 -9.03 4.08 -13.37
N TRP A 19 -7.97 3.71 -14.10
CA TRP A 19 -7.60 2.30 -14.30
C TRP A 19 -7.28 1.61 -12.98
N MET A 20 -6.51 2.25 -12.09
CA MET A 20 -6.23 1.72 -10.75
C MET A 20 -7.51 1.53 -9.92
N LEU A 21 -8.43 2.50 -10.00
CA LEU A 21 -9.71 2.46 -9.29
C LEU A 21 -10.64 1.35 -9.82
N LEU A 22 -10.63 1.12 -11.13
CA LEU A 22 -11.47 0.10 -11.79
C LEU A 22 -10.89 -1.31 -11.70
N SER A 23 -9.61 -1.46 -11.35
CA SER A 23 -8.94 -2.76 -11.37
C SER A 23 -9.40 -3.73 -10.26
N HIS A 24 -10.28 -3.31 -9.32
CA HIS A 24 -10.97 -4.18 -8.34
C HIS A 24 -10.08 -5.19 -7.57
N ARG A 25 -8.76 -4.98 -7.54
CA ARG A 25 -7.75 -5.88 -6.96
C ARG A 25 -7.20 -5.41 -5.61
N LEU A 26 -7.57 -4.23 -5.14
CA LEU A 26 -7.13 -3.69 -3.86
C LEU A 26 -8.29 -3.68 -2.85
N ARG A 27 -7.99 -4.13 -1.63
CA ARG A 27 -8.88 -4.07 -0.46
C ARG A 27 -9.49 -2.67 -0.38
N GLU A 28 -10.79 -2.58 -0.09
CA GLU A 28 -11.64 -1.38 -0.03
C GLU A 28 -10.95 -0.13 0.58
N LYS A 29 -10.04 -0.36 1.53
CA LYS A 29 -9.22 0.63 2.23
C LYS A 29 -8.25 1.44 1.33
N TYR A 30 -7.63 0.82 0.33
CA TYR A 30 -6.64 1.52 -0.52
C TYR A 30 -7.28 2.40 -1.59
N ALA A 31 -8.48 2.04 -2.03
CA ALA A 31 -9.22 2.80 -3.02
C ALA A 31 -9.46 4.24 -2.52
N ILE A 32 -9.75 4.40 -1.22
CA ILE A 32 -9.96 5.72 -0.59
C ILE A 32 -8.69 6.58 -0.63
N LEU A 33 -7.54 5.99 -0.29
CA LEU A 33 -6.25 6.69 -0.31
C LEU A 33 -5.90 7.15 -1.73
N TRP A 34 -5.99 6.25 -2.71
CA TRP A 34 -5.73 6.59 -4.12
C TRP A 34 -6.75 7.57 -4.70
N LEU A 35 -8.03 7.46 -4.32
CA LEU A 35 -9.07 8.42 -4.71
C LEU A 35 -8.77 9.81 -4.15
N THR A 36 -8.35 9.90 -2.89
CA THR A 36 -7.98 11.17 -2.24
C THR A 36 -6.79 11.82 -2.95
N ILE A 37 -5.77 11.03 -3.28
CA ILE A 37 -4.60 11.50 -4.05
C ILE A 37 -5.03 12.00 -5.43
N GLY A 38 -5.86 11.21 -6.14
CA GLY A 38 -6.33 11.57 -7.48
C GLY A 38 -7.19 12.84 -7.50
N VAL A 39 -8.10 12.99 -6.52
CA VAL A 39 -8.92 14.20 -6.36
C VAL A 39 -8.03 15.41 -6.04
N THR A 40 -7.07 15.25 -5.13
CA THR A 40 -6.12 16.33 -4.80
C THR A 40 -5.35 16.77 -6.04
N MET A 41 -4.85 15.82 -6.82
CA MET A 41 -4.08 16.12 -8.04
C MET A 41 -4.95 16.78 -9.12
N LEU A 42 -6.21 16.37 -9.26
CA LEU A 42 -7.18 16.98 -10.17
C LEU A 42 -7.51 18.43 -9.78
N VAL A 43 -7.73 18.69 -8.48
CA VAL A 43 -7.96 20.05 -7.96
C VAL A 43 -6.75 20.94 -8.23
N LEU A 44 -5.52 20.47 -7.96
CA LEU A 44 -4.31 21.25 -8.21
C LEU A 44 -4.06 21.51 -9.70
N THR A 45 -4.51 20.61 -10.58
CA THR A 45 -4.41 20.77 -12.04
C THR A 45 -5.43 21.78 -12.57
N LEU A 46 -6.66 21.78 -12.04
CA LEU A 46 -7.73 22.69 -12.46
C LEU A 46 -7.55 24.11 -11.92
N PHE A 47 -6.93 24.26 -10.74
CA PHE A 47 -6.76 25.55 -10.06
C PHE A 47 -5.27 25.87 -9.79
N PRO A 48 -4.49 26.22 -10.83
CA PRO A 48 -3.08 26.56 -10.66
C PRO A 48 -2.87 27.80 -9.76
N ASP A 49 -3.83 28.72 -9.74
CA ASP A 49 -3.80 29.93 -8.89
C ASP A 49 -3.69 29.60 -7.39
N LEU A 50 -4.24 28.45 -6.96
CA LEU A 50 -4.13 27.99 -5.58
C LEU A 50 -2.67 27.69 -5.19
N LEU A 51 -1.90 27.14 -6.14
CA LEU A 51 -0.49 26.82 -5.95
C LEU A 51 0.37 28.08 -5.93
N PHE A 52 0.04 29.09 -6.76
CA PHE A 52 0.67 30.39 -6.72
C PHE A 52 0.42 31.09 -5.38
N TRP A 53 -0.83 31.11 -4.91
CA TRP A 53 -1.17 31.68 -3.61
C TRP A 53 -0.42 30.98 -2.46
N LEU A 54 -0.37 29.65 -2.48
CA LEU A 54 0.38 28.86 -1.49
C LEU A 54 1.88 29.16 -1.53
N SER A 55 2.44 29.38 -2.72
CA SER A 55 3.85 29.73 -2.91
C SER A 55 4.19 31.11 -2.33
N GLU A 56 3.30 32.09 -2.46
CA GLU A 56 3.47 33.42 -1.86
C GLU A 56 3.38 33.35 -0.34
N VAL A 57 2.40 32.63 0.21
CA VAL A 57 2.21 32.47 1.66
C VAL A 57 3.39 31.72 2.30
N LEU A 58 3.89 30.66 1.65
CA LEU A 58 4.99 29.84 2.15
C LEU A 58 6.38 30.41 1.82
N GLY A 59 6.46 31.51 1.06
CA GLY A 59 7.72 32.14 0.65
C GLY A 59 8.54 31.32 -0.35
N VAL A 60 7.90 30.45 -1.13
CA VAL A 60 8.55 29.60 -2.14
C VAL A 60 8.57 30.31 -3.49
N GLN A 61 9.76 30.57 -4.03
CA GLN A 61 9.94 31.32 -5.28
C GLN A 61 9.35 30.62 -6.52
N ILE A 62 9.36 29.28 -6.56
CA ILE A 62 8.88 28.49 -7.70
C ILE A 62 7.72 27.60 -7.22
N PRO A 63 6.47 27.86 -7.63
CA PRO A 63 5.29 27.08 -7.23
C PRO A 63 5.45 25.57 -7.48
N THR A 64 6.14 25.20 -8.56
CA THR A 64 6.44 23.80 -8.90
C THR A 64 7.24 23.07 -7.80
N ASN A 65 8.07 23.77 -7.01
CA ASN A 65 8.80 23.14 -5.91
C ASN A 65 7.86 22.66 -4.80
N LEU A 66 6.74 23.35 -4.56
CA LEU A 66 5.73 22.89 -3.61
C LEU A 66 5.07 21.59 -4.06
N LEU A 67 4.82 21.43 -5.37
CA LEU A 67 4.33 20.16 -5.92
C LEU A 67 5.33 19.03 -5.69
N PHE A 68 6.63 19.31 -5.89
CA PHE A 68 7.67 18.30 -5.64
C PHE A 68 7.74 17.90 -4.17
N VAL A 69 7.71 18.86 -3.24
CA VAL A 69 7.73 18.57 -1.79
C VAL A 69 6.47 17.80 -1.39
N ALA A 70 5.29 18.20 -1.88
CA ALA A 70 4.04 17.51 -1.61
C ALA A 70 4.04 16.08 -2.17
N ALA A 71 4.53 15.90 -3.41
CA ALA A 71 4.66 14.59 -4.03
C ALA A 71 5.65 13.69 -3.27
N LEU A 72 6.79 14.23 -2.84
CA LEU A 72 7.76 13.50 -2.01
C LEU A 72 7.17 13.11 -0.65
N ALA A 73 6.50 14.03 0.04
CA ALA A 73 5.85 13.76 1.31
C ALA A 73 4.77 12.68 1.18
N LEU A 74 3.96 12.76 0.13
CA LEU A 74 2.94 11.77 -0.21
C LEU A 74 3.58 10.41 -0.54
N LEU A 75 4.67 10.40 -1.33
CA LEU A 75 5.41 9.18 -1.65
C LEU A 75 5.94 8.51 -0.40
N ILE A 76 6.56 9.28 0.51
CA ILE A 76 7.03 8.78 1.82
C ILE A 76 5.86 8.23 2.64
N GLY A 77 4.72 8.92 2.66
CA GLY A 77 3.52 8.45 3.36
C GLY A 77 3.02 7.11 2.81
N VAL A 78 2.96 6.97 1.48
CA VAL A 78 2.55 5.73 0.81
C VAL A 78 3.53 4.60 1.10
N THR A 79 4.84 4.85 1.01
CA THR A 79 5.84 3.81 1.28
C THR A 79 5.81 3.37 2.74
N LEU A 80 5.66 4.29 3.70
CA LEU A 80 5.52 3.95 5.12
C LEU A 80 4.25 3.14 5.39
N HIS A 81 3.13 3.54 4.82
CA HIS A 81 1.88 2.80 4.93
C HIS A 81 2.05 1.37 4.38
N GLN A 82 2.68 1.24 3.22
CA GLN A 82 2.93 -0.05 2.60
C GLN A 82 3.91 -0.91 3.42
N SER A 83 4.93 -0.32 4.03
CA SER A 83 5.84 -1.02 4.95
C SER A 83 5.13 -1.52 6.20
N TRP A 84 4.19 -0.75 6.77
CA TRP A 84 3.43 -1.17 7.95
C TRP A 84 2.54 -2.38 7.67
N GLU A 85 1.88 -2.38 6.51
CA GLU A 85 1.06 -3.50 6.10
C GLU A 85 1.87 -4.74 5.74
N LEU A 86 3.03 -4.55 5.11
CA LEU A 86 3.97 -5.63 4.85
C LEU A 86 4.42 -6.28 6.16
N SER A 87 4.81 -5.46 7.15
CA SER A 87 5.20 -5.96 8.48
C SER A 87 4.07 -6.75 9.14
N THR A 88 2.83 -6.27 9.05
CA THR A 88 1.67 -6.98 9.63
C THR A 88 1.42 -8.32 8.93
N ALA A 89 1.55 -8.37 7.61
CA ALA A 89 1.40 -9.60 6.83
C ALA A 89 2.53 -10.61 7.11
N GLU A 90 3.76 -10.13 7.31
CA GLU A 90 4.89 -10.95 7.72
C GLU A 90 4.67 -11.57 9.10
N ASP A 91 4.19 -10.79 10.07
CA ASP A 91 3.87 -11.28 11.41
C ASP A 91 2.78 -12.37 11.40
N GLU A 92 1.73 -12.18 10.61
CA GLU A 92 0.65 -13.17 10.48
C GLU A 92 1.14 -14.46 9.81
N THR A 93 1.96 -14.33 8.76
CA THR A 93 2.58 -15.48 8.09
C THR A 93 3.49 -16.25 9.06
N ARG A 94 4.27 -15.53 9.87
CA ARG A 94 5.14 -16.12 10.89
C ARG A 94 4.34 -16.88 11.94
N ARG A 95 3.25 -16.31 12.47
CA ARG A 95 2.38 -16.99 13.44
C ARG A 95 1.79 -18.28 12.87
N VAL A 96 1.30 -18.26 11.63
CA VAL A 96 0.77 -19.46 10.97
C VAL A 96 1.86 -20.53 10.81
N ALA A 97 3.08 -20.14 10.46
CA ALA A 97 4.20 -21.09 10.36
C ALA A 97 4.55 -21.71 11.74
N GLU A 98 4.53 -20.92 12.81
CA GLU A 98 4.74 -21.38 14.19
C GLU A 98 3.63 -22.36 14.63
N GLU A 99 2.36 -22.05 14.35
CA GLU A 99 1.24 -22.95 14.64
C GLU A 99 1.35 -24.29 13.88
N ILE A 100 1.75 -24.26 12.61
CA ILE A 100 2.00 -25.47 11.81
C ILE A 100 3.14 -26.30 12.40
N ALA A 101 4.21 -25.66 12.88
CA ALA A 101 5.34 -26.36 13.48
C ALA A 101 4.93 -27.09 14.77
N ILE A 102 4.15 -26.43 15.64
CA ILE A 102 3.62 -27.02 16.88
C ILE A 102 2.69 -28.19 16.56
N LEU A 103 1.72 -27.98 15.64
CA LEU A 103 0.79 -29.04 15.24
C LEU A 103 1.50 -30.28 14.68
N ARG A 104 2.59 -30.09 13.91
CA ARG A 104 3.40 -31.20 13.40
C ARG A 104 4.11 -31.95 14.52
N ALA A 105 4.64 -31.24 15.52
CA ALA A 105 5.29 -31.85 16.67
C ALA A 105 4.30 -32.67 17.51
N ASP A 106 3.09 -32.15 17.76
CA ASP A 106 2.05 -32.87 18.50
C ASP A 106 1.60 -34.14 17.76
N VAL A 107 1.43 -34.06 16.43
CA VAL A 107 1.08 -35.24 15.62
C VAL A 107 2.17 -36.31 15.69
N GLU A 108 3.45 -35.92 15.65
CA GLU A 108 4.57 -36.86 15.77
C GLU A 108 4.62 -37.50 17.16
N ALA A 109 4.41 -36.71 18.23
CA ALA A 109 4.37 -37.22 19.60
C ALA A 109 3.22 -38.24 19.79
N LEU A 110 2.03 -37.95 19.24
CA LEU A 110 0.89 -38.88 19.29
C LEU A 110 1.16 -40.16 18.49
N ARG A 111 1.86 -40.08 17.35
CA ARG A 111 2.25 -41.25 16.56
C ARG A 111 3.23 -42.15 17.33
N ASN A 112 4.24 -41.55 17.97
CA ASN A 112 5.22 -42.29 18.77
C ASN A 112 4.56 -42.99 19.97
N GLN A 113 3.66 -42.30 20.71
CA GLN A 113 2.92 -42.93 21.81
C GLN A 113 2.07 -44.12 21.36
N ARG A 114 1.50 -44.05 20.16
CA ARG A 114 0.71 -45.16 19.59
C ARG A 114 1.60 -46.35 19.24
N ALA A 115 2.78 -46.12 18.67
CA ALA A 115 3.76 -47.16 18.37
C ALA A 115 4.24 -47.87 19.66
N ASP A 116 4.59 -47.10 20.71
CA ASP A 116 5.00 -47.65 22.01
C ASP A 116 3.88 -48.49 22.67
N SER A 117 2.61 -48.14 22.43
CA SER A 117 1.45 -48.87 22.94
C SER A 117 1.17 -50.18 22.19
N GLU A 118 1.58 -50.29 20.92
CA GLU A 118 1.40 -51.49 20.10
C GLU A 118 2.52 -52.52 20.36
N ASP A 119 3.76 -52.07 20.61
CA ASP A 119 4.89 -52.95 20.98
C ASP A 119 4.76 -53.54 22.40
N GLY A 120 4.01 -52.88 23.29
CA GLY A 120 3.75 -53.36 24.66
C GLY A 120 2.72 -54.49 24.78
N VAL A 121 2.14 -54.95 23.67
CA VAL A 121 1.03 -55.94 23.64
C VAL A 121 1.48 -57.32 23.14
N GLU A 122 2.75 -57.55 22.80
CA GLU A 122 3.24 -58.90 22.46
C GLU A 122 3.37 -59.80 23.73
N PRO A 123 2.64 -60.94 23.80
CA PRO A 123 2.77 -61.95 24.87
C PRO A 123 3.96 -62.91 24.67
#